data_AF-A0A7W1HV97-F1
#
_entry.id   AF-A0A7W1HV97-F1
#
_cell.length_a   1.000
_cell.length_b   1.000
_cell.length_c   1.000
_cell.angle_alpha   90.00
_cell.angle_beta   90.00
_cell.angle_gamma   90.00
#
_symmetry.space_group_name_H-M   'P 1'
#
loop_
_entity.id
_entity.type
_entity.pdbx_description
1 polymer ?
#
loop_
_entity_poly.entity_id
_entity_poly.type
_entity_poly.pdbx_seq_one_letter_code
_entity_poly.pdbx_strand_id
1 'polypeptide(L)'
;MAQTQENQPPKLQKTPNGGINTNSLADLLEWFLNYDPRVALVRHPQVEELFQWKQADDAANNIETYPFENAESRFAIGVFQALGENDSENKLQSWISDALQALGEAKQTNEQIAGSYNLEKDKSHIEEAQKIPSKLERRLYLSSCWLEALCTAEVRFLGWVFQEIYGRPFQAGQ
;
A
#
# COMPACT_ATOMS: atom_id res chain seq x y z
N MET A 1 -17.51 16.97 31.51
CA MET A 1 -17.34 15.56 31.10
C MET A 1 -17.30 15.54 29.59
N ALA A 2 -16.11 15.54 29.00
CA ALA A 2 -15.95 15.44 27.55
C ALA A 2 -16.11 13.96 27.18
N GLN A 3 -17.06 13.64 26.31
CA GLN A 3 -17.19 12.30 25.74
C GLN A 3 -15.94 12.05 24.90
N THR A 4 -15.10 11.11 25.34
CA THR A 4 -14.09 10.49 24.49
C THR A 4 -14.85 9.76 23.39
N GLN A 5 -15.06 10.42 22.26
CA GLN A 5 -15.51 9.76 21.05
C GLN A 5 -14.37 8.80 20.70
N GLU A 6 -14.59 7.49 20.94
CA GLU A 6 -13.60 6.48 20.60
C GLU A 6 -13.25 6.68 19.13
N ASN A 7 -11.95 6.85 18.85
CA ASN A 7 -11.44 7.04 17.51
C ASN A 7 -11.53 5.71 16.75
N GLN A 8 -12.75 5.31 16.41
CA GLN A 8 -13.07 4.11 15.65
C GLN A 8 -13.26 4.48 14.17
N PRO A 9 -12.85 3.58 13.25
CA PRO A 9 -13.10 3.79 11.83
C PRO A 9 -14.62 3.85 11.54
N PRO A 10 -15.05 4.72 10.61
CA PRO A 10 -16.44 4.77 10.18
C PRO A 10 -16.85 3.44 9.53
N LYS A 11 -18.15 3.12 9.59
CA LYS A 11 -18.68 1.87 9.02
C LYS A 11 -18.85 1.98 7.51
N LEU A 12 -18.49 0.92 6.80
CA LEU A 12 -18.83 0.80 5.38
C LEU A 12 -20.33 0.66 5.20
N GLN A 13 -20.87 1.42 4.26
CA GLN A 13 -22.27 1.35 3.89
C GLN A 13 -22.42 0.54 2.61
N LYS A 14 -23.46 -0.30 2.57
CA LYS A 14 -23.84 -1.03 1.35
C LYS A 14 -24.84 -0.20 0.56
N THR A 15 -24.72 -0.22 -0.76
CA THR A 15 -25.74 0.32 -1.66
C THR A 15 -26.97 -0.59 -1.66
N PRO A 16 -28.14 -0.12 -2.16
CA PRO A 16 -29.33 -0.96 -2.27
C PRO A 16 -29.14 -2.26 -3.07
N ASN A 17 -28.15 -2.28 -3.99
CA ASN A 17 -27.82 -3.42 -4.83
C ASN A 17 -26.80 -4.37 -4.17
N GLY A 18 -26.40 -4.12 -2.92
CA GLY A 18 -25.44 -4.93 -2.17
C GLY A 18 -23.97 -4.58 -2.40
N GLY A 19 -23.65 -3.63 -3.27
CA GLY A 19 -22.28 -3.13 -3.49
C GLY A 19 -21.82 -2.16 -2.41
N ILE A 20 -20.56 -1.70 -2.47
CA ILE A 20 -20.00 -0.73 -1.51
C ILE A 20 -20.43 0.69 -1.91
N ASN A 21 -20.87 1.50 -0.95
CA ASN A 21 -21.08 2.93 -1.17
C ASN A 21 -19.73 3.67 -1.21
N THR A 22 -19.43 4.31 -2.33
CA THR A 22 -18.14 4.96 -2.60
C THR A 22 -17.81 6.08 -1.61
N ASN A 23 -18.81 6.83 -1.14
CA ASN A 23 -18.59 7.90 -0.16
C ASN A 23 -18.18 7.31 1.19
N SER A 24 -18.87 6.26 1.65
CA SER A 24 -18.50 5.58 2.90
C SER A 24 -17.12 4.92 2.83
N LEU A 25 -16.71 4.46 1.63
CA LEU A 25 -15.38 3.93 1.40
C LEU A 25 -14.31 5.03 1.44
N ALA A 26 -14.60 6.20 0.87
CA ALA A 26 -13.72 7.37 0.94
C ALA A 26 -13.55 7.86 2.38
N ASP A 27 -14.66 7.95 3.15
CA ASP A 27 -14.62 8.32 4.58
C ASP A 27 -13.78 7.33 5.40
N LEU A 28 -13.91 6.03 5.10
CA LEU A 28 -13.08 4.99 5.73
C LEU A 28 -11.61 5.14 5.35
N LEU A 29 -11.30 5.33 4.07
CA LEU A 29 -9.93 5.50 3.60
C LEU A 29 -9.26 6.71 4.24
N GLU A 30 -9.97 7.85 4.30
CA GLU A 30 -9.47 9.06 4.95
C GLU A 30 -9.21 8.84 6.44
N TRP A 31 -10.08 8.08 7.13
CA TRP A 31 -9.81 7.71 8.51
C TRP A 31 -8.50 6.89 8.64
N PHE A 32 -8.29 5.90 7.76
CA PHE A 32 -7.07 5.08 7.78
C PHE A 32 -5.81 5.91 7.49
N LEU A 33 -5.88 6.83 6.54
CA LEU A 33 -4.78 7.73 6.20
C LEU A 33 -4.42 8.71 7.33
N ASN A 34 -5.36 9.00 8.23
CA ASN A 34 -5.14 9.89 9.38
C ASN A 34 -4.76 9.16 10.67
N TYR A 35 -5.21 7.91 10.85
CA TYR A 35 -5.14 7.24 12.16
C TYR A 35 -4.50 5.85 12.17
N ASP A 36 -4.42 5.15 11.03
CA ASP A 36 -3.70 3.88 10.95
C ASP A 36 -2.27 4.12 10.45
N PRO A 37 -1.23 3.93 11.28
CA PRO A 37 0.15 4.26 10.90
C PRO A 37 0.67 3.42 9.72
N ARG A 38 0.09 2.24 9.47
CA ARG A 38 0.49 1.39 8.34
C ARG A 38 -0.11 1.87 7.02
N VAL A 39 -1.24 2.57 7.07
CA VAL A 39 -1.81 3.20 5.86
C VAL A 39 -1.26 4.61 5.69
N ALA A 40 -1.17 5.38 6.78
CA ALA A 40 -0.61 6.73 6.77
C ALA A 40 0.84 6.81 6.27
N LEU A 41 1.58 5.69 6.26
CA LEU A 41 2.94 5.64 5.71
C LEU A 41 3.01 6.12 4.26
N VAL A 42 1.95 5.99 3.46
CA VAL A 42 1.95 6.45 2.06
C VAL A 42 2.04 7.98 1.94
N ARG A 43 1.73 8.71 3.02
CA ARG A 43 1.92 10.16 3.14
C ARG A 43 3.33 10.53 3.64
N HIS A 44 4.17 9.56 3.97
CA HIS A 44 5.50 9.82 4.50
C HIS A 44 6.42 10.38 3.39
N PRO A 45 7.23 11.41 3.65
CA PRO A 45 8.09 12.02 2.62
C PRO A 45 9.03 11.02 1.93
N GLN A 46 9.58 10.04 2.66
CA GLN A 46 10.45 9.02 2.07
C GLN A 46 9.71 8.05 1.14
N VAL A 47 8.40 7.84 1.35
CA VAL A 47 7.56 7.04 0.45
C VAL A 47 7.19 7.85 -0.80
N GLU A 48 6.96 9.14 -0.63
CA GLU A 48 6.79 10.06 -1.76
C GLU A 48 8.06 10.11 -2.65
N GLU A 49 9.25 10.19 -2.05
CA GLU A 49 10.52 10.11 -2.79
C GLU A 49 10.65 8.80 -3.59
N LEU A 50 10.28 7.67 -2.99
CA LEU A 50 10.27 6.36 -3.67
C LEU A 50 9.28 6.34 -4.84
N PHE A 51 8.09 6.91 -4.66
CA PHE A 51 7.09 7.00 -5.72
C PHE A 51 7.58 7.84 -6.90
N GLN A 52 8.12 9.03 -6.63
CA GLN A 52 8.67 9.92 -7.66
C GLN A 52 9.85 9.27 -8.39
N TRP A 53 10.75 8.60 -7.64
CA TRP A 53 11.82 7.80 -8.23
C TRP A 53 11.26 6.70 -9.13
N LYS A 54 10.23 5.98 -8.68
CA LYS A 54 9.64 4.86 -9.41
C LYS A 54 9.03 5.32 -10.73
N GLN A 55 8.31 6.44 -10.74
CA GLN A 55 7.78 7.04 -11.96
C GLN A 55 8.90 7.43 -12.93
N ALA A 56 9.99 8.03 -12.44
CA ALA A 56 11.13 8.39 -13.27
C ALA A 56 11.84 7.16 -13.85
N ASP A 57 12.03 6.10 -13.05
CA ASP A 57 12.60 4.84 -13.50
C ASP A 57 11.71 4.17 -14.56
N ASP A 58 10.40 4.10 -14.36
CA ASP A 58 9.48 3.52 -15.33
C ASP A 58 9.49 4.29 -16.66
N ALA A 59 9.43 5.63 -16.61
CA ALA A 59 9.55 6.47 -17.80
C ALA A 59 10.87 6.24 -18.55
N ALA A 60 12.00 6.14 -17.82
CA ALA A 60 13.31 5.88 -18.41
C ALA A 60 13.43 4.48 -19.05
N ASN A 61 12.61 3.53 -18.61
CA ASN A 61 12.57 2.16 -19.12
C ASN A 61 11.42 1.89 -20.10
N ASN A 62 10.72 2.93 -20.57
CA ASN A 62 9.54 2.83 -21.45
C ASN A 62 8.40 1.98 -20.87
N ILE A 63 8.28 1.96 -19.54
CA ILE A 63 7.15 1.40 -18.82
C ILE A 63 6.11 2.52 -18.68
N GLU A 64 4.83 2.20 -18.96
CA GLU A 64 3.76 3.17 -18.86
C GLU A 64 3.65 3.72 -17.42
N THR A 65 3.82 5.02 -17.27
CA THR A 65 3.66 5.71 -15.99
C THR A 65 2.22 6.16 -15.82
N TYR A 66 1.61 5.81 -14.70
CA TYR A 66 0.30 6.35 -14.36
C TYR A 66 0.41 7.81 -13.91
N PRO A 67 -0.51 8.69 -14.33
CA PRO A 67 -0.47 10.13 -14.05
C PRO A 67 -1.00 10.45 -12.64
N PHE A 68 -0.44 9.80 -11.62
CA PHE A 68 -0.75 10.14 -10.22
C PHE A 68 0.18 11.25 -9.74
N GLU A 69 -0.39 12.18 -8.98
CA GLU A 69 0.34 13.34 -8.45
C GLU A 69 1.28 13.00 -7.29
N ASN A 70 0.92 11.97 -6.50
CA ASN A 70 1.66 11.55 -5.31
C ASN A 70 1.37 10.07 -4.96
N ALA A 71 2.14 9.53 -4.01
CA ALA A 71 2.03 8.15 -3.53
C ALA A 71 0.65 7.85 -2.93
N GLU A 72 0.08 8.79 -2.18
CA GLU A 72 -1.27 8.68 -1.61
C GLU A 72 -2.33 8.49 -2.69
N SER A 73 -2.27 9.26 -3.78
CA SER A 73 -3.22 9.20 -4.88
C SER A 73 -3.12 7.86 -5.61
N ARG A 74 -1.89 7.37 -5.84
CA ARG A 74 -1.64 6.03 -6.40
C ARG A 74 -2.24 4.94 -5.50
N PHE A 75 -2.06 5.05 -4.19
CA PHE A 75 -2.63 4.11 -3.23
C PHE A 75 -4.16 4.16 -3.22
N ALA A 76 -4.75 5.35 -3.08
CA ALA A 76 -6.19 5.55 -3.00
C ALA A 76 -6.91 5.01 -4.24
N ILE A 77 -6.44 5.37 -5.44
CA ILE A 77 -7.03 4.84 -6.67
C ILE A 77 -6.82 3.33 -6.79
N GLY A 78 -5.65 2.82 -6.40
CA GLY A 78 -5.35 1.39 -6.39
C GLY A 78 -6.33 0.57 -5.55
N VAL A 79 -6.63 1.00 -4.32
CA VAL A 79 -7.59 0.26 -3.47
C VAL A 79 -9.02 0.34 -3.98
N PHE A 80 -9.43 1.46 -4.59
CA PHE A 80 -10.75 1.58 -5.22
C PHE A 80 -10.87 0.67 -6.45
N GLN A 81 -9.83 0.63 -7.30
CA GLN A 81 -9.77 -0.27 -8.46
C GLN A 81 -9.79 -1.73 -8.02
N ALA A 82 -8.98 -2.10 -7.03
CA ALA A 82 -8.95 -3.44 -6.48
C ALA A 82 -10.35 -3.89 -6.01
N LEU A 83 -11.10 -3.03 -5.31
CA LEU A 83 -12.46 -3.35 -4.86
C LEU A 83 -13.48 -3.40 -6.01
N GLY A 84 -13.30 -2.58 -7.04
CA GLY A 84 -14.16 -2.57 -8.23
C GLY A 84 -13.97 -3.79 -9.13
N GLU A 85 -12.73 -4.25 -9.30
CA GLU A 85 -12.37 -5.37 -10.17
C GLU A 85 -12.53 -6.74 -9.49
N ASN A 86 -12.39 -6.78 -8.17
CA ASN A 86 -12.53 -7.99 -7.36
C ASN A 86 -13.91 -8.06 -6.68
N ASP A 87 -14.95 -8.13 -7.50
CA ASP A 87 -16.38 -8.08 -7.16
C ASP A 87 -16.94 -9.24 -6.30
N SER A 88 -16.11 -10.19 -5.89
CA SER A 88 -16.54 -11.36 -5.11
C SER A 88 -15.50 -11.72 -4.06
N GLU A 89 -15.94 -12.46 -3.03
CA GLU A 89 -15.09 -12.80 -1.89
C GLU A 89 -13.82 -13.52 -2.33
N ASN A 90 -13.94 -14.52 -3.21
CA ASN A 90 -12.80 -15.30 -3.69
C ASN A 90 -11.81 -14.45 -4.49
N LYS A 91 -12.29 -13.53 -5.34
CA LYS A 91 -11.42 -12.64 -6.11
C LYS A 91 -10.67 -11.68 -5.20
N LEU A 92 -11.38 -11.04 -4.25
CA LEU A 92 -10.75 -10.10 -3.33
C LEU A 92 -9.77 -10.82 -2.40
N GLN A 93 -10.10 -12.04 -1.96
CA GLN A 93 -9.19 -12.88 -1.20
C GLN A 93 -7.93 -13.23 -2.00
N SER A 94 -8.07 -13.59 -3.29
CA SER A 94 -6.93 -13.84 -4.17
C SER A 94 -6.05 -12.60 -4.30
N TRP A 95 -6.65 -11.44 -4.59
CA TRP A 95 -5.92 -10.18 -4.72
C TRP A 95 -5.13 -9.81 -3.45
N ILE A 96 -5.78 -9.90 -2.28
CA ILE A 96 -5.11 -9.62 -1.00
C ILE A 96 -3.98 -10.63 -0.74
N SER A 97 -4.15 -11.89 -1.16
CA SER A 97 -3.11 -12.93 -1.03
C SER A 97 -1.90 -12.64 -1.93
N ASP A 98 -2.13 -12.22 -3.17
CA ASP A 98 -1.07 -11.84 -4.11
C ASP A 98 -0.31 -10.60 -3.60
N ALA A 99 -1.03 -9.59 -3.07
CA ALA A 99 -0.42 -8.41 -2.47
C ALA A 99 0.39 -8.75 -1.20
N LEU A 100 -0.08 -9.71 -0.39
CA LEU A 100 0.66 -10.22 0.77
C LEU A 100 1.95 -10.96 0.36
N GLN A 101 1.89 -11.76 -0.71
CA GLN A 101 3.06 -12.44 -1.24
C GLN A 101 4.09 -11.41 -1.74
N ALA A 102 3.66 -10.44 -2.55
CA ALA A 102 4.52 -9.37 -3.04
C ALA A 102 5.15 -8.56 -1.89
N LEU A 103 4.37 -8.27 -0.84
CA LEU A 103 4.89 -7.63 0.38
C LEU A 103 5.97 -8.48 1.05
N GLY A 104 5.75 -9.79 1.19
CA GLY A 104 6.72 -10.72 1.78
C GLY A 104 8.04 -10.77 1.00
N GLU A 105 7.95 -10.90 -0.32
CA GLU A 105 9.12 -10.93 -1.23
C GLU A 105 9.89 -9.60 -1.23
N ALA A 106 9.18 -8.47 -1.28
CA ALA A 106 9.76 -7.14 -1.24
C ALA A 106 10.50 -6.89 0.07
N LYS A 107 9.89 -7.25 1.20
CA LYS A 107 10.50 -7.12 2.53
C LYS A 107 11.73 -8.00 2.68
N GLN A 108 11.66 -9.26 2.25
CA GLN A 108 12.82 -10.15 2.29
C GLN A 108 13.98 -9.58 1.46
N THR A 109 13.68 -9.11 0.25
CA THR A 109 14.68 -8.56 -0.68
C THR A 109 15.34 -7.31 -0.10
N ASN A 110 14.55 -6.36 0.41
CA ASN A 110 15.12 -5.13 0.93
C ASN A 110 15.89 -5.34 2.25
N GLU A 111 15.49 -6.27 3.12
CA GLU A 111 16.21 -6.60 4.35
C GLU A 111 17.57 -7.21 4.04
N GLN A 112 17.62 -8.11 3.05
CA GLN A 112 18.87 -8.72 2.58
C GLN A 112 19.85 -7.69 2.00
N ILE A 113 19.37 -6.82 1.10
CA ILE A 113 20.23 -5.80 0.48
C ILE A 113 20.64 -4.75 1.53
N ALA A 114 19.70 -4.27 2.35
CA ALA A 114 20.01 -3.31 3.41
C ALA A 114 21.06 -3.85 4.39
N GLY A 115 20.96 -5.13 4.78
CA GLY A 115 21.94 -5.79 5.63
C GLY A 115 23.31 -5.92 4.94
N SER A 116 23.35 -6.25 3.66
CA SER A 116 24.60 -6.43 2.90
C SER A 116 25.40 -5.13 2.77
N TYR A 117 24.73 -3.99 2.68
CA TYR A 117 25.36 -2.68 2.50
C TYR A 117 25.30 -1.78 3.74
N ASN A 118 24.81 -2.28 4.88
CA ASN A 118 24.60 -1.51 6.12
C ASN A 118 23.79 -0.22 5.88
N LEU A 119 22.67 -0.36 5.16
CA LEU A 119 21.77 0.75 4.86
C LEU A 119 20.92 1.12 6.08
N GLU A 120 20.74 2.41 6.29
CA GLU A 120 20.00 2.98 7.42
C GLU A 120 18.52 3.17 7.04
N LYS A 121 17.62 2.48 7.75
CA LYS A 121 16.18 2.47 7.41
C LYS A 121 15.43 3.74 7.77
N ASP A 122 16.00 4.59 8.61
CA ASP A 122 15.44 5.87 9.06
C ASP A 122 15.83 7.05 8.14
N LYS A 123 16.70 6.81 7.15
CA LYS A 123 17.13 7.78 6.14
C LYS A 123 16.37 7.60 4.82
N SER A 124 16.55 8.55 3.91
CA SER A 124 16.02 8.41 2.56
C SER A 124 16.58 7.15 1.89
N HIS A 125 15.68 6.27 1.44
CA HIS A 125 16.06 5.08 0.69
C HIS A 125 16.81 5.45 -0.60
N ILE A 126 16.49 6.59 -1.22
CA ILE A 126 17.14 7.08 -2.45
C ILE A 126 18.60 7.46 -2.19
N GLU A 127 18.87 8.12 -1.06
CA GLU A 127 20.22 8.49 -0.64
C GLU A 127 21.03 7.26 -0.25
N GLU A 128 20.46 6.40 0.59
CA GLU A 128 21.11 5.17 1.06
C GLU A 128 21.43 4.21 -0.09
N ALA A 129 20.55 4.12 -1.08
CA ALA A 129 20.76 3.31 -2.28
C ALA A 129 22.01 3.71 -3.08
N GLN A 130 22.58 4.90 -2.88
CA GLN A 130 23.85 5.29 -3.51
C GLN A 130 25.05 4.46 -3.01
N LYS A 131 24.96 3.88 -1.80
CA LYS A 131 25.96 2.97 -1.25
C LYS A 131 26.03 1.63 -2.02
N ILE A 132 24.97 1.29 -2.76
CA ILE A 132 24.90 0.07 -3.60
C ILE A 132 25.61 0.34 -4.94
N PRO A 133 26.73 -0.36 -5.25
CA PRO A 133 27.49 -0.10 -6.49
C PRO A 133 26.78 -0.55 -7.75
N SER A 134 26.05 -1.68 -7.67
CA SER A 134 25.35 -2.26 -8.80
C SER A 134 24.07 -1.48 -9.10
N LYS A 135 23.93 -0.95 -10.32
CA LYS A 135 22.71 -0.26 -10.77
C LYS A 135 21.49 -1.18 -10.72
N LEU A 136 21.66 -2.44 -11.10
CA LEU A 136 20.57 -3.43 -11.10
C LEU A 136 20.08 -3.71 -9.67
N GLU A 137 21.02 -3.95 -8.76
CA GLU A 137 20.70 -4.23 -7.36
C GLU A 137 20.11 -3.00 -6.66
N ARG A 138 20.60 -1.80 -6.99
CA ARG A 138 20.02 -0.54 -6.53
C ARG A 138 18.57 -0.39 -6.95
N ARG A 139 18.27 -0.65 -8.23
CA ARG A 139 16.91 -0.61 -8.77
C ARG A 139 16.01 -1.65 -8.09
N LEU A 140 16.53 -2.85 -7.85
CA LEU A 140 15.82 -3.92 -7.14
C LEU A 140 15.49 -3.51 -5.70
N TYR A 141 16.45 -2.95 -4.96
CA TYR A 141 16.26 -2.43 -3.61
C TYR A 141 15.18 -1.35 -3.57
N LEU A 142 15.31 -0.32 -4.40
CA LEU A 142 14.35 0.80 -4.42
C LEU A 142 12.95 0.36 -4.83
N SER A 143 12.84 -0.54 -5.82
CA SER A 143 11.54 -1.12 -6.21
C SER A 143 10.92 -1.93 -5.06
N SER A 144 11.75 -2.66 -4.31
CA SER A 144 11.30 -3.44 -3.16
C SER A 144 10.88 -2.55 -1.99
N CYS A 145 11.57 -1.43 -1.72
CA CYS A 145 11.14 -0.44 -0.74
C CYS A 145 9.80 0.21 -1.12
N TRP A 146 9.61 0.54 -2.40
CA TRP A 146 8.34 1.06 -2.90
C TRP A 146 7.19 0.04 -2.74
N LEU A 147 7.42 -1.21 -3.16
CA LEU A 147 6.41 -2.28 -3.03
C LEU A 147 6.09 -2.60 -1.57
N GLU A 148 7.07 -2.63 -0.67
CA GLU A 148 6.80 -2.85 0.75
C GLU A 148 5.88 -1.76 1.31
N ALA A 149 6.16 -0.49 1.00
CA ALA A 149 5.34 0.63 1.45
C ALA A 149 3.90 0.52 0.89
N LEU A 150 3.76 0.39 -0.43
CA LEU A 150 2.47 0.34 -1.10
C LEU A 150 1.63 -0.86 -0.63
N CYS A 151 2.20 -2.07 -0.68
CA CYS A 151 1.48 -3.29 -0.33
C CYS A 151 1.16 -3.36 1.17
N THR A 152 1.98 -2.78 2.04
CA THR A 152 1.64 -2.65 3.48
C THR A 152 0.34 -1.88 3.68
N ALA A 153 0.19 -0.75 2.99
CA ALA A 153 -1.02 0.06 3.06
C ALA A 153 -2.22 -0.64 2.40
N GLU A 154 -2.04 -1.21 1.20
CA GLU A 154 -3.10 -1.91 0.46
C GLU A 154 -3.63 -3.11 1.22
N VAL A 155 -2.77 -4.02 1.68
CA VAL A 155 -3.19 -5.21 2.44
C VAL A 155 -3.88 -4.79 3.74
N ARG A 156 -3.36 -3.77 4.44
CA ARG A 156 -3.94 -3.31 5.70
C ARG A 156 -5.37 -2.80 5.50
N PHE A 157 -5.57 -1.95 4.49
CA PHE A 157 -6.86 -1.35 4.19
C PHE A 157 -7.84 -2.38 3.61
N LEU A 158 -7.43 -3.11 2.58
CA LEU A 158 -8.28 -4.10 1.91
C LEU A 158 -8.66 -5.26 2.84
N GLY A 159 -7.77 -5.68 3.74
CA GLY A 159 -8.09 -6.67 4.77
C GLY A 159 -9.16 -6.21 5.74
N TRP A 160 -9.20 -4.90 6.07
CA TRP A 160 -10.27 -4.32 6.88
C TRP A 160 -11.60 -4.27 6.10
N VAL A 161 -11.54 -3.79 4.85
CA VAL A 161 -12.72 -3.73 3.97
C VAL A 161 -13.32 -5.13 3.77
N PHE A 162 -12.48 -6.15 3.55
CA PHE A 162 -12.88 -7.54 3.47
C PHE A 162 -13.68 -7.97 4.71
N GLN A 163 -13.16 -7.68 5.90
CA GLN A 163 -13.84 -8.02 7.16
C GLN A 163 -15.19 -7.32 7.32
N GLU A 164 -15.28 -6.03 6.96
CA GLU A 164 -16.55 -5.28 7.04
C GLU A 164 -17.59 -5.79 6.04
N ILE A 165 -17.18 -6.26 4.85
CA ILE A 165 -18.10 -6.77 3.83
C ILE A 165 -18.62 -8.16 4.17
N TYR A 166 -17.72 -9.07 4.57
CA TYR A 166 -18.00 -10.51 4.72
C TYR A 166 -18.17 -10.96 6.19
N GLY A 167 -17.97 -10.05 7.15
CA GLY A 167 -18.18 -10.32 8.58
C GLY A 167 -17.15 -11.24 9.23
N ARG A 168 -16.06 -11.57 8.51
CA ARG A 168 -14.95 -12.40 9.02
C ARG A 168 -13.60 -11.80 8.62
N PRO A 169 -12.58 -11.88 9.49
CA PRO A 169 -11.23 -11.44 9.13
C PRO A 169 -10.73 -12.16 7.87
N PHE A 170 -9.92 -11.46 7.07
CA PHE A 170 -9.17 -12.10 6.00
C PHE A 170 -8.29 -13.23 6.56
N GLN A 171 -8.29 -14.36 5.87
CA GLN A 171 -7.37 -15.46 6.12
C GLN A 171 -6.62 -15.72 4.82
N ALA A 172 -5.30 -15.61 4.88
CA ALA A 172 -4.45 -16.04 3.76
C ALA A 172 -4.78 -17.51 3.49
N GLY A 173 -5.07 -17.85 2.22
CA GLY A 173 -5.33 -19.22 1.83
C GLY A 173 -4.20 -20.13 2.32
N GLN A 174 -4.56 -21.31 2.85
CA GLN A 174 -3.59 -22.35 3.20
C GLN A 174 -2.80 -22.82 1.97
#